data_AF-A0A931VV95-F1
#
_entry.id   AF-A0A931VV95-F1
#
_cell.length_a   1.000
_cell.length_b   1.000
_cell.length_c   1.000
_cell.angle_alpha   90.00
_cell.angle_beta   90.00
_cell.angle_gamma   90.00
#
_symmetry.space_group_name_H-M   'P 1'
#
loop_
_entity.id
_entity.type
_entity.pdbx_description
1 polymer ?
#
loop_
_entity_poly.entity_id
_entity_poly.type
_entity_poly.pdbx_seq_one_letter_code
_entity_poly.pdbx_strand_id
1 'polypeptide(L)'
;MKMINKKYFAAHQILLFVVLIFWGNTSAQTISSLENRFKDLSSRLNTETSSLDSLKNIYNQKIKEIDRLKRNDDSDQNTIKKLMAASVGISNKIDQKQKKVNELETEIEKLKGIIEKRFTATIDSLAELKSPGNYKGNKEELEKQILIFTEKKVLMTPKIYSLSYNPEKILTLKPSSAASMEEKNIYNEYLREALNETETKLNQIRNLNSEVKQILLLQKKTKKFLEDVEFSSGFSRSALAIRGQDKNTQVSTLTGGTGKDFIQVNTYLYILKQLDVNTVPEVKSKNSFSFDAKNKNLTLQEYSDLLAEVENRLADYRLVLKNKISTSN
;
A
#
# COMPACT_ATOMS: atom_id res chain seq x y z
N MET A 1 45.99 -17.42 45.44
CA MET A 1 44.55 -17.63 45.77
C MET A 1 43.74 -16.62 44.95
N LYS A 2 42.60 -17.05 44.38
CA LYS A 2 41.69 -16.34 43.44
C LYS A 2 41.91 -16.60 41.94
N MET A 3 41.47 -17.78 41.51
CA MET A 3 40.99 -18.04 40.14
C MET A 3 39.57 -18.61 40.25
N ILE A 4 38.56 -17.76 40.44
CA ILE A 4 37.15 -18.14 40.27
C ILE A 4 36.41 -16.93 39.70
N ASN A 5 35.49 -17.18 38.76
CA ASN A 5 34.51 -16.25 38.15
C ASN A 5 34.86 -15.55 36.83
N LYS A 6 35.15 -16.33 35.78
CA LYS A 6 34.81 -15.92 34.39
C LYS A 6 33.70 -16.75 33.73
N LYS A 7 33.32 -17.92 34.28
CA LYS A 7 32.28 -18.78 33.69
C LYS A 7 30.84 -18.37 34.02
N TYR A 8 30.61 -17.62 35.11
CA TYR A 8 29.25 -17.21 35.50
C TYR A 8 28.70 -16.02 34.70
N PHE A 9 29.58 -15.21 34.08
CA PHE A 9 29.14 -14.03 33.31
C PHE A 9 28.61 -14.40 31.92
N ALA A 10 29.15 -15.47 31.32
CA ALA A 10 28.70 -15.95 30.00
C ALA A 10 27.33 -16.66 30.07
N ALA A 11 27.02 -17.31 31.19
CA ALA A 11 25.74 -17.99 31.37
C ALA A 11 24.55 -17.02 31.56
N HIS A 12 24.79 -15.82 32.13
CA HIS A 12 23.73 -14.82 32.31
C HIS A 12 23.43 -14.00 31.05
N GLN A 13 24.37 -13.87 30.10
CA GLN A 13 24.07 -13.20 28.82
C GLN A 13 23.31 -14.09 27.83
N ILE A 14 23.52 -15.42 27.89
CA ILE A 14 22.74 -16.36 27.05
C ILE A 14 21.33 -16.55 27.62
N LEU A 15 21.15 -16.46 28.95
CA LEU A 15 19.82 -16.53 29.56
C LEU A 15 18.95 -15.30 29.24
N LEU A 16 19.56 -14.11 29.06
CA LEU A 16 18.83 -12.88 28.71
C LEU A 16 18.39 -12.85 27.23
N PHE A 17 19.00 -13.67 26.37
CA PHE A 17 18.59 -13.82 24.96
C PHE A 17 17.44 -14.83 24.79
N VAL A 18 17.19 -15.69 25.77
CA VAL A 18 16.09 -16.70 25.74
C VAL A 18 14.84 -16.21 26.46
N VAL A 19 14.95 -15.29 27.42
CA VAL A 19 13.80 -14.83 28.23
C VAL A 19 13.00 -13.67 27.59
N LEU A 20 13.53 -12.97 26.59
CA LEU A 20 12.74 -11.98 25.82
C LEU A 20 11.76 -12.59 24.80
N ILE A 21 11.69 -13.92 24.71
CA ILE A 21 10.76 -14.63 23.82
C ILE A 21 9.39 -14.92 24.50
N PHE A 22 9.27 -14.75 25.83
CA PHE A 22 8.16 -15.39 26.56
C PHE A 22 7.09 -14.50 27.19
N TRP A 23 7.10 -13.18 27.00
CA TRP A 23 6.12 -12.28 27.65
C TRP A 23 5.33 -11.44 26.65
N GLY A 24 4.74 -12.13 25.66
CA GLY A 24 3.76 -11.56 24.76
C GLY A 24 2.93 -12.66 24.11
N ASN A 25 1.92 -13.17 24.83
CA ASN A 25 0.86 -13.98 24.26
C ASN A 25 0.04 -13.17 23.24
N THR A 26 0.63 -12.99 22.05
CA THR A 26 -0.06 -12.74 20.79
C THR A 26 0.62 -13.69 19.83
N SER A 27 -0.12 -14.65 19.27
CA SER A 27 0.37 -15.70 18.38
C SER A 27 1.59 -15.25 17.58
N ALA A 28 2.76 -15.83 17.89
CA ALA A 28 4.02 -15.53 17.22
C ALA A 28 3.99 -16.11 15.81
N GLN A 29 3.10 -15.58 14.98
CA GLN A 29 3.12 -15.80 13.54
C GLN A 29 4.39 -15.12 13.04
N THR A 30 5.32 -15.93 12.53
CA THR A 30 6.53 -15.43 11.87
C THR A 30 6.10 -14.58 10.66
N ILE A 31 6.92 -13.59 10.28
CA ILE A 31 6.66 -12.76 9.09
C ILE A 31 6.34 -13.64 7.87
N SER A 32 7.09 -14.72 7.67
CA SER A 32 6.86 -15.66 6.58
C SER A 32 5.47 -16.33 6.63
N SER A 33 4.99 -16.71 7.82
CA SER A 33 3.63 -17.27 7.96
C SER A 33 2.53 -16.26 7.63
N LEU A 34 2.74 -14.98 7.98
CA LEU A 34 1.82 -13.90 7.65
C LEU A 34 1.83 -13.60 6.14
N GLU A 35 3.02 -13.55 5.52
CA GLU A 35 3.17 -13.39 4.06
C GLU A 35 2.47 -14.52 3.30
N ASN A 36 2.60 -15.77 3.77
CA ASN A 36 1.94 -16.93 3.16
C ASN A 36 0.42 -16.85 3.29
N ARG A 37 -0.09 -16.46 4.46
CA ARG A 37 -1.53 -16.24 4.66
C ARG A 37 -2.05 -15.10 3.78
N PHE A 38 -1.28 -14.03 3.61
CA PHE A 38 -1.62 -12.92 2.72
C PHE A 38 -1.72 -13.38 1.26
N LYS A 39 -0.78 -14.20 0.80
CA LYS A 39 -0.82 -14.80 -0.55
C LYS A 39 -2.03 -15.70 -0.74
N ASP A 40 -2.34 -16.57 0.22
CA ASP A 40 -3.50 -17.45 0.17
C ASP A 40 -4.82 -16.65 0.11
N LEU A 41 -5.01 -15.68 1.01
CA LEU A 41 -6.20 -14.82 1.02
C LEU A 41 -6.33 -14.01 -0.28
N SER A 42 -5.22 -13.46 -0.79
CA SER A 42 -5.23 -12.71 -2.06
C SER A 42 -5.60 -13.60 -3.26
N SER A 43 -5.12 -14.84 -3.28
CA SER A 43 -5.48 -15.83 -4.30
C SER A 43 -6.97 -16.20 -4.25
N ARG A 44 -7.50 -16.39 -3.04
CA ARG A 44 -8.94 -16.63 -2.83
C ARG A 44 -9.77 -15.44 -3.27
N LEU A 45 -9.37 -14.22 -2.92
CA LEU A 45 -10.05 -12.99 -3.34
C LEU A 45 -10.11 -12.88 -4.87
N ASN A 46 -9.00 -13.14 -5.56
CA ASN A 46 -8.96 -13.11 -7.03
C ASN A 46 -9.90 -14.16 -7.64
N THR A 47 -9.95 -15.35 -7.06
CA THR A 47 -10.83 -16.43 -7.52
C THR A 47 -12.31 -16.05 -7.32
N GLU A 48 -12.67 -15.53 -6.15
CA GLU A 48 -14.03 -15.11 -5.83
C GLU A 48 -14.48 -13.90 -6.67
N THR A 49 -13.59 -12.94 -6.89
CA THR A 49 -13.83 -11.77 -7.78
C THR A 49 -14.06 -12.22 -9.21
N SER A 50 -13.22 -13.11 -9.74
CA SER A 50 -13.39 -13.66 -11.10
C SER A 50 -14.72 -14.42 -11.25
N SER A 51 -15.10 -15.19 -10.22
CA SER A 51 -16.38 -15.89 -10.17
C SER A 51 -17.57 -14.93 -10.13
N LEU A 52 -17.46 -13.83 -9.36
CA LEU A 52 -18.47 -12.78 -9.28
C LEU A 52 -18.66 -12.07 -10.62
N ASP A 53 -17.58 -11.72 -11.31
CA ASP A 53 -17.64 -11.08 -12.63
C ASP A 53 -18.28 -11.99 -13.68
N SER A 54 -17.95 -13.28 -13.65
CA SER A 54 -18.61 -14.29 -14.48
C SER A 54 -20.11 -14.33 -14.23
N LEU A 55 -20.55 -14.36 -12.96
CA LEU A 55 -21.97 -14.36 -12.61
C LEU A 55 -22.68 -13.07 -13.05
N LYS A 56 -22.06 -11.90 -12.87
CA LYS A 56 -22.58 -10.61 -13.34
C LYS A 56 -22.75 -10.61 -14.86
N ASN A 57 -21.80 -11.17 -15.60
CA ASN A 57 -21.90 -11.29 -17.05
C ASN A 57 -23.06 -12.21 -17.48
N ILE A 58 -23.21 -13.38 -16.85
CA ILE A 58 -24.33 -14.30 -17.12
C ILE A 58 -25.67 -13.63 -16.79
N TYR A 59 -25.76 -12.93 -15.65
CA TYR A 59 -26.95 -12.19 -15.25
C TYR A 59 -27.32 -11.14 -16.30
N ASN A 60 -26.36 -10.31 -16.72
CA ASN A 60 -26.58 -9.28 -17.74
C ASN A 60 -27.02 -9.87 -19.09
N GLN A 61 -26.49 -11.03 -19.48
CA GLN A 61 -26.94 -11.74 -20.68
C GLN A 61 -28.39 -12.21 -20.54
N LYS A 62 -28.78 -12.74 -19.37
CA LYS A 62 -30.15 -13.18 -19.08
C LYS A 62 -31.16 -12.04 -19.07
N ILE A 63 -30.79 -10.89 -18.49
CA ILE A 63 -31.64 -9.68 -18.54
C ILE A 63 -31.86 -9.23 -19.99
N LYS A 64 -30.81 -9.19 -20.82
CA LYS A 64 -30.94 -8.85 -22.24
C LYS A 64 -31.83 -9.84 -23.01
N GLU A 65 -31.74 -11.13 -22.70
CA GLU A 65 -32.59 -12.17 -23.29
C GLU A 65 -34.06 -11.97 -22.90
N ILE A 66 -34.34 -11.70 -21.62
CA ILE A 66 -35.68 -11.40 -21.11
C ILE A 66 -36.25 -10.15 -21.80
N ASP A 67 -35.46 -9.07 -21.90
CA ASP A 67 -35.89 -7.82 -22.52
C ASP A 67 -36.19 -8.01 -24.00
N ARG A 68 -35.41 -8.85 -24.71
CA ARG A 68 -35.68 -9.20 -26.10
C ARG A 68 -37.00 -9.96 -26.24
N LEU A 69 -37.26 -10.95 -25.39
CA LEU A 69 -38.50 -11.72 -25.41
C LEU A 69 -39.71 -10.83 -25.05
N LYS A 70 -39.60 -9.90 -24.10
CA LYS A 70 -40.68 -8.97 -23.78
C LYS A 70 -41.08 -8.04 -24.93
N ARG A 71 -40.17 -7.77 -25.86
CA ARG A 71 -40.40 -6.87 -27.01
C ARG A 71 -41.00 -7.58 -28.23
N ASN A 72 -41.06 -8.91 -28.22
CA ASN A 72 -41.65 -9.70 -29.29
C ASN A 72 -43.05 -10.14 -28.87
N ASP A 73 -44.09 -9.72 -29.60
CA ASP A 73 -45.50 -9.93 -29.24
C ASP A 73 -45.93 -11.41 -29.16
N ASP A 74 -45.25 -12.33 -29.84
CA ASP A 74 -45.53 -13.79 -29.85
C ASP A 74 -44.75 -14.58 -28.77
N SER A 75 -44.15 -13.92 -27.78
CA SER A 75 -43.27 -14.60 -26.83
C SER A 75 -44.01 -15.37 -25.74
N ASP A 76 -43.60 -16.63 -25.52
CA ASP A 76 -44.14 -17.46 -24.45
C ASP A 76 -43.87 -16.87 -23.06
N GLN A 77 -44.92 -16.39 -22.43
CA GLN A 77 -44.91 -15.80 -21.08
C GLN A 77 -44.38 -16.79 -20.02
N ASN A 78 -44.55 -18.10 -20.21
CA ASN A 78 -44.01 -19.09 -19.28
C ASN A 78 -42.49 -19.18 -19.38
N THR A 79 -41.93 -19.07 -20.59
CA THR A 79 -40.48 -19.00 -20.81
C THR A 79 -39.88 -17.74 -20.17
N ILE A 80 -40.54 -16.59 -20.32
CA ILE A 80 -40.12 -15.34 -19.66
C ILE A 80 -40.11 -15.49 -18.13
N LYS A 81 -41.18 -16.05 -17.55
CA LYS A 81 -41.26 -16.29 -16.09
C LYS A 81 -40.17 -17.23 -15.59
N LYS A 82 -39.87 -18.32 -16.32
CA LYS A 82 -38.77 -19.25 -15.97
C LYS A 82 -37.41 -18.55 -16.02
N LEU A 83 -37.15 -17.74 -17.03
CA LEU A 83 -35.90 -16.96 -17.14
C LEU A 83 -35.76 -15.92 -16.02
N MET A 84 -36.85 -15.24 -15.65
CA MET A 84 -36.86 -14.33 -14.50
C MET A 84 -36.55 -15.05 -13.19
N ALA A 85 -37.19 -16.19 -12.93
CA ALA A 85 -36.94 -16.99 -11.73
C ALA A 85 -35.47 -17.47 -11.67
N ALA A 86 -34.91 -17.92 -12.80
CA ALA A 86 -33.50 -18.28 -12.89
C ALA A 86 -32.57 -17.06 -12.64
N SER A 87 -32.95 -15.89 -13.13
CA SER A 87 -32.19 -14.64 -12.93
C SER A 87 -32.18 -14.20 -11.47
N VAL A 88 -33.28 -14.37 -10.74
CA VAL A 88 -33.32 -14.16 -9.28
C VAL A 88 -32.34 -15.09 -8.57
N GLY A 89 -32.29 -16.37 -8.96
CA GLY A 89 -31.32 -17.33 -8.43
C GLY A 89 -29.86 -16.91 -8.67
N ILE A 90 -29.56 -16.34 -9.84
CA ILE A 90 -28.22 -15.80 -10.15
C ILE A 90 -27.94 -14.53 -9.34
N SER A 91 -28.91 -13.62 -9.20
CA SER A 91 -28.79 -12.40 -8.39
C SER A 91 -28.44 -12.73 -6.93
N ASN A 92 -29.14 -13.70 -6.32
CA ASN A 92 -28.85 -14.13 -4.96
C ASN A 92 -27.42 -14.69 -4.81
N LYS A 93 -26.92 -15.42 -5.82
CA LYS A 93 -25.52 -15.90 -5.84
C LYS A 93 -24.52 -14.76 -5.99
N ILE A 94 -24.84 -13.73 -6.79
CA ILE A 94 -24.03 -12.51 -6.91
C ILE A 94 -23.91 -11.83 -5.54
N ASP A 95 -25.02 -11.66 -4.82
CA ASP A 95 -25.02 -11.01 -3.50
C ASP A 95 -24.19 -11.79 -2.48
N GLN A 96 -24.34 -13.13 -2.45
CA GLN A 96 -23.52 -14.01 -1.60
C GLN A 96 -22.03 -13.90 -1.93
N LYS A 97 -21.67 -13.91 -3.21
CA LYS A 97 -20.27 -13.79 -3.67
C LYS A 97 -19.70 -12.40 -3.33
N GLN A 98 -20.47 -11.34 -3.52
CA GLN A 98 -20.07 -9.98 -3.16
C GLN A 98 -19.80 -9.84 -1.66
N LYS A 99 -20.64 -10.44 -0.79
CA LYS A 99 -20.37 -10.47 0.66
C LYS A 99 -19.04 -11.16 0.98
N LYS A 100 -18.78 -12.31 0.38
CA LYS A 100 -17.52 -13.06 0.57
C LYS A 100 -16.30 -12.29 0.07
N VAL A 101 -16.42 -11.58 -1.05
CA VAL A 101 -15.38 -10.66 -1.55
C VAL A 101 -15.08 -9.59 -0.51
N ASN A 102 -16.11 -8.90 0.00
CA ASN A 102 -15.95 -7.83 1.00
C ASN A 102 -15.33 -8.35 2.31
N GLU A 103 -15.71 -9.55 2.75
CA GLU A 103 -15.12 -10.22 3.93
C GLU A 103 -13.63 -10.51 3.72
N LEU A 104 -13.25 -11.08 2.57
CA LEU A 104 -11.86 -11.35 2.21
C LEU A 104 -11.03 -10.08 2.10
N GLU A 105 -11.57 -9.00 1.51
CA GLU A 105 -10.91 -7.69 1.47
C GLU A 105 -10.65 -7.15 2.87
N THR A 106 -11.64 -7.26 3.76
CA THR A 106 -11.51 -6.82 5.16
C THR A 106 -10.46 -7.63 5.91
N GLU A 107 -10.41 -8.96 5.72
CA GLU A 107 -9.40 -9.82 6.34
C GLU A 107 -8.00 -9.51 5.82
N ILE A 108 -7.85 -9.26 4.51
CA ILE A 108 -6.59 -8.86 3.88
C ILE A 108 -6.09 -7.54 4.46
N GLU A 109 -6.92 -6.52 4.59
CA GLU A 109 -6.50 -5.23 5.14
C GLU A 109 -6.09 -5.34 6.62
N LYS A 110 -6.81 -6.14 7.42
CA LYS A 110 -6.40 -6.44 8.80
C LYS A 110 -5.03 -7.14 8.84
N LEU A 111 -4.82 -8.12 7.95
CA LEU A 111 -3.57 -8.86 7.88
C LEU A 111 -2.39 -7.97 7.44
N LYS A 112 -2.61 -7.07 6.49
CA LYS A 112 -1.61 -6.05 6.08
C LYS A 112 -1.17 -5.20 7.27
N GLY A 113 -2.10 -4.71 8.08
CA GLY A 113 -1.76 -3.93 9.28
C GLY A 113 -0.94 -4.71 10.32
N ILE A 114 -1.19 -6.02 10.46
CA ILE A 114 -0.36 -6.89 11.33
C ILE A 114 1.04 -7.06 10.74
N ILE A 115 1.13 -7.31 9.44
CA ILE A 115 2.40 -7.49 8.72
C ILE A 115 3.25 -6.22 8.79
N GLU A 116 2.65 -5.06 8.54
CA GLU A 116 3.32 -3.75 8.59
C GLU A 116 3.97 -3.50 9.96
N LYS A 117 3.24 -3.78 11.06
CA LYS A 117 3.77 -3.66 12.42
C LYS A 117 4.96 -4.60 12.64
N ARG A 118 4.90 -5.84 12.14
CA ARG A 118 5.99 -6.82 12.28
C ARG A 118 7.22 -6.44 11.46
N PHE A 119 7.04 -5.98 10.22
CA PHE A 119 8.16 -5.46 9.42
C PHE A 119 8.78 -4.24 10.05
N THR A 120 7.99 -3.28 10.53
CA THR A 120 8.50 -2.07 11.20
C THR A 120 9.37 -2.46 12.39
N ALA A 121 8.87 -3.30 13.30
CA ALA A 121 9.64 -3.75 14.46
C ALA A 121 10.94 -4.49 14.07
N THR A 122 10.92 -5.25 12.97
CA THR A 122 12.11 -5.95 12.47
C THR A 122 13.12 -4.98 11.86
N ILE A 123 12.67 -4.02 11.06
CA ILE A 123 13.51 -2.97 10.48
C ILE A 123 14.13 -2.12 11.58
N ASP A 124 13.35 -1.69 12.58
CA ASP A 124 13.84 -0.90 13.70
C ASP A 124 14.92 -1.65 14.48
N SER A 125 14.68 -2.94 14.80
CA SER A 125 15.66 -3.79 15.47
C SER A 125 16.95 -3.94 14.66
N LEU A 126 16.86 -4.14 13.34
CA LEU A 126 18.03 -4.20 12.46
C LEU A 126 18.73 -2.83 12.35
N ALA A 127 17.98 -1.72 12.38
CA ALA A 127 18.53 -0.38 12.34
C ALA A 127 19.27 -0.03 13.63
N GLU A 128 18.80 -0.47 14.80
CA GLU A 128 19.50 -0.29 16.08
C GLU A 128 20.91 -0.92 16.07
N LEU A 129 21.06 -2.04 15.38
CA LEU A 129 22.36 -2.70 15.18
C LEU A 129 23.34 -1.84 14.38
N LYS A 130 22.88 -0.84 13.60
CA LYS A 130 23.78 0.09 12.90
C LYS A 130 24.49 1.06 13.86
N SER A 131 24.04 1.20 15.10
CA SER A 131 24.66 2.09 16.08
C SER A 131 26.12 1.68 16.35
N PRO A 132 27.07 2.64 16.48
CA PRO A 132 28.47 2.34 16.69
C PRO A 132 28.68 1.43 17.91
N GLY A 133 29.29 0.26 17.69
CA GLY A 133 29.59 -0.72 18.76
C GLY A 133 28.56 -1.83 18.96
N ASN A 134 27.36 -1.73 18.38
CA ASN A 134 26.27 -2.70 18.60
C ASN A 134 26.29 -3.90 17.64
N TYR A 135 26.97 -3.79 16.49
CA TYR A 135 27.05 -4.87 15.52
C TYR A 135 28.48 -5.17 15.10
N LYS A 136 28.92 -6.40 15.40
CA LYS A 136 30.25 -6.93 15.07
C LYS A 136 30.27 -7.74 13.77
N GLY A 137 29.12 -7.89 13.10
CA GLY A 137 28.96 -8.66 11.87
C GLY A 137 29.21 -7.83 10.60
N ASN A 138 28.91 -8.42 9.44
CA ASN A 138 29.02 -7.74 8.16
C ASN A 138 27.93 -6.67 8.02
N LYS A 139 28.30 -5.38 8.12
CA LYS A 139 27.39 -4.23 8.01
C LYS A 139 26.64 -4.19 6.68
N GLU A 140 27.22 -4.71 5.60
CA GLU A 140 26.60 -4.77 4.29
C GLU A 140 25.43 -5.76 4.26
N GLU A 141 25.62 -6.93 4.87
CA GLU A 141 24.56 -7.94 4.99
C GLU A 141 23.39 -7.41 5.82
N LEU A 142 23.69 -6.62 6.85
CA LEU A 142 22.68 -5.90 7.63
C LEU A 142 21.92 -4.87 6.78
N GLU A 143 22.61 -4.09 5.94
CA GLU A 143 21.98 -3.13 5.02
C GLU A 143 21.11 -3.81 3.97
N LYS A 144 21.56 -4.95 3.42
CA LYS A 144 20.77 -5.78 2.49
C LYS A 144 19.50 -6.32 3.13
N GLN A 145 19.59 -6.83 4.35
CA GLN A 145 18.41 -7.32 5.08
C GLN A 145 17.41 -6.20 5.36
N ILE A 146 17.88 -5.02 5.80
CA ILE A 146 17.02 -3.85 5.99
C ILE A 146 16.34 -3.47 4.67
N LEU A 147 17.08 -3.44 3.56
CA LEU A 147 16.52 -3.14 2.24
C LEU A 147 15.41 -4.13 1.86
N ILE A 148 15.67 -5.44 1.97
CA ILE A 148 14.68 -6.49 1.66
C ILE A 148 13.42 -6.33 2.49
N PHE A 149 13.55 -6.09 3.80
CA PHE A 149 12.39 -5.91 4.68
C PHE A 149 11.64 -4.60 4.40
N THR A 150 12.34 -3.53 4.04
CA THR A 150 11.72 -2.25 3.67
C THR A 150 10.94 -2.36 2.36
N GLU A 151 11.52 -3.01 1.34
CA GLU A 151 10.84 -3.28 0.06
C GLU A 151 9.56 -4.10 0.27
N LYS A 152 9.65 -5.17 1.08
CA LYS A 152 8.48 -6.00 1.42
C LYS A 152 7.40 -5.23 2.18
N LYS A 153 7.80 -4.35 3.11
CA LYS A 153 6.87 -3.50 3.87
C LYS A 153 6.07 -2.58 2.94
N VAL A 154 6.74 -1.92 2.00
CA VAL A 154 6.09 -1.02 1.03
C VAL A 154 5.06 -1.76 0.18
N LEU A 155 5.38 -2.98 -0.28
CA LEU A 155 4.44 -3.80 -1.05
C LEU A 155 3.20 -4.22 -0.26
N MET A 156 3.30 -4.31 1.07
CA MET A 156 2.24 -4.74 1.96
C MET A 156 1.54 -3.59 2.69
N THR A 157 1.87 -2.34 2.34
CA THR A 157 1.26 -1.16 2.96
C THR A 157 -0.26 -1.17 2.74
N PRO A 158 -1.07 -0.92 3.79
CA PRO A 158 -2.52 -0.83 3.68
C PRO A 158 -2.98 0.15 2.61
N LYS A 159 -4.14 -0.10 1.99
CA LYS A 159 -4.67 0.78 0.95
C LYS A 159 -5.05 2.14 1.55
N ILE A 160 -4.51 3.23 0.99
CA ILE A 160 -5.01 4.57 1.25
C ILE A 160 -6.24 4.77 0.38
N TYR A 161 -7.43 4.81 0.98
CA TYR A 161 -8.68 5.05 0.25
C TYR A 161 -8.75 6.47 -0.33
N SER A 162 -9.64 6.69 -1.28
CA SER A 162 -9.98 8.03 -1.77
C SER A 162 -10.48 8.97 -0.66
N LEU A 163 -10.55 10.27 -0.93
CA LEU A 163 -11.18 11.23 -0.02
C LEU A 163 -12.69 10.93 0.08
N SER A 164 -13.20 10.81 1.31
CA SER A 164 -14.62 10.56 1.57
C SER A 164 -15.48 11.81 1.36
N TYR A 165 -14.88 12.99 1.57
CA TYR A 165 -15.50 14.28 1.31
C TYR A 165 -15.33 14.70 -0.15
N ASN A 166 -16.20 15.61 -0.63
CA ASN A 166 -16.08 16.21 -1.96
C ASN A 166 -15.27 17.53 -1.86
N PRO A 167 -14.06 17.60 -2.46
CA PRO A 167 -13.24 18.80 -2.38
C PRO A 167 -13.84 20.06 -3.01
N GLU A 168 -14.64 19.92 -4.06
CA GLU A 168 -15.31 21.04 -4.73
C GLU A 168 -16.36 21.68 -3.82
N LYS A 169 -17.14 20.86 -3.10
CA LYS A 169 -18.14 21.34 -2.15
C LYS A 169 -17.53 22.18 -1.04
N ILE A 170 -16.35 21.80 -0.57
CA ILE A 170 -15.64 22.54 0.48
C ILE A 170 -15.20 23.91 -0.03
N LEU A 171 -14.75 24.04 -1.29
CA LEU A 171 -14.39 25.33 -1.87
C LEU A 171 -15.56 26.29 -1.93
N THR A 172 -16.76 25.80 -2.28
CA THR A 172 -17.97 26.62 -2.36
C THR A 172 -18.63 26.88 -0.99
N LEU A 173 -18.32 26.06 0.01
CA LEU A 173 -18.89 26.19 1.36
C LEU A 173 -18.48 27.50 2.03
N LYS A 174 -19.45 28.25 2.53
CA LYS A 174 -19.27 29.50 3.28
C LYS A 174 -20.01 29.42 4.61
N PRO A 175 -19.34 28.99 5.69
CA PRO A 175 -19.96 28.90 7.01
C PRO A 175 -20.53 30.24 7.53
N SER A 176 -19.93 31.35 7.11
CA SER A 176 -20.38 32.71 7.46
C SER A 176 -21.71 33.12 6.82
N SER A 177 -22.16 32.42 5.78
CA SER A 177 -23.42 32.67 5.10
C SER A 177 -24.50 31.63 5.42
N ALA A 178 -24.32 30.85 6.49
CA ALA A 178 -25.34 29.90 6.96
C ALA A 178 -26.60 30.63 7.44
N ALA A 179 -27.77 30.08 7.14
CA ALA A 179 -29.06 30.66 7.50
C ALA A 179 -29.39 30.45 8.99
N SER A 180 -28.84 29.42 9.63
CA SER A 180 -29.02 29.15 11.05
C SER A 180 -27.72 28.73 11.75
N MET A 181 -27.74 28.76 13.09
CA MET A 181 -26.63 28.30 13.92
C MET A 181 -26.39 26.79 13.78
N GLU A 182 -27.46 26.01 13.62
CA GLU A 182 -27.40 24.57 13.37
C GLU A 182 -26.73 24.28 12.03
N GLU A 183 -27.09 25.01 10.97
CA GLU A 183 -26.45 24.87 9.66
C GLU A 183 -24.97 25.25 9.72
N LYS A 184 -24.62 26.33 10.43
CA LYS A 184 -23.23 26.74 10.68
C LYS A 184 -22.45 25.63 11.40
N ASN A 185 -23.06 24.96 12.37
CA ASN A 185 -22.44 23.87 13.11
C ASN A 185 -22.18 22.65 12.22
N ILE A 186 -23.14 22.26 11.37
CA ILE A 186 -22.99 21.16 10.40
C ILE A 186 -21.84 21.47 9.42
N TYR A 187 -21.76 22.70 8.93
CA TYR A 187 -20.67 23.15 8.05
C TYR A 187 -19.30 23.07 8.75
N ASN A 188 -19.22 23.48 10.00
CA ASN A 188 -17.99 23.40 10.79
C ASN A 188 -17.57 21.97 11.09
N GLU A 189 -18.52 21.10 11.40
CA GLU A 189 -18.28 19.67 11.61
C GLU A 189 -17.74 19.03 10.32
N TYR A 190 -18.40 19.26 9.17
CA TYR A 190 -17.96 18.76 7.87
C TYR A 190 -16.54 19.24 7.50
N LEU A 191 -16.21 20.52 7.76
CA LEU A 191 -14.86 21.05 7.51
C LEU A 191 -13.80 20.43 8.45
N ARG A 192 -14.13 20.21 9.72
CA ARG A 192 -13.22 19.58 10.69
C ARG A 192 -12.97 18.11 10.37
N GLU A 193 -14.01 17.36 10.01
CA GLU A 193 -13.88 15.97 9.57
C GLU A 193 -13.04 15.86 8.30
N ALA A 194 -13.27 16.75 7.31
CA ALA A 194 -12.44 16.81 6.11
C ALA A 194 -10.97 17.15 6.43
N LEU A 195 -10.71 18.04 7.39
CA LEU A 195 -9.36 18.36 7.86
C LEU A 195 -8.68 17.14 8.52
N ASN A 196 -9.38 16.47 9.43
CA ASN A 196 -8.88 15.27 10.11
C ASN A 196 -8.56 14.15 9.11
N GLU A 197 -9.44 13.91 8.14
CA GLU A 197 -9.21 12.94 7.08
C GLU A 197 -7.99 13.33 6.22
N THR A 198 -7.88 14.60 5.82
CA THR A 198 -6.74 15.12 5.05
C THR A 198 -5.43 14.92 5.79
N GLU A 199 -5.37 15.27 7.08
CA GLU A 199 -4.18 15.12 7.91
C GLU A 199 -3.79 13.64 8.10
N THR A 200 -4.77 12.76 8.28
CA THR A 200 -4.54 11.32 8.36
C THR A 200 -3.91 10.77 7.09
N LYS A 201 -4.49 11.08 5.92
CA LYS A 201 -3.95 10.62 4.62
C LYS A 201 -2.59 11.24 4.31
N LEU A 202 -2.41 12.52 4.62
CA LEU A 202 -1.12 13.20 4.43
C LEU A 202 -0.01 12.54 5.25
N ASN A 203 -0.28 12.15 6.49
CA ASN A 203 0.68 11.43 7.33
C ASN A 203 1.00 10.03 6.77
N GLN A 204 -0.02 9.29 6.31
CA GLN A 204 0.19 7.99 5.65
C GLN A 204 1.09 8.11 4.41
N ILE A 205 0.82 9.09 3.54
CA ILE A 205 1.59 9.32 2.32
C ILE A 205 3.02 9.77 2.63
N ARG A 206 3.21 10.63 3.64
CA ARG A 206 4.56 11.04 4.10
C ARG A 206 5.40 9.87 4.56
N ASN A 207 4.81 9.00 5.38
CA ASN A 207 5.49 7.81 5.89
C ASN A 207 5.90 6.91 4.71
N LEU A 208 4.97 6.65 3.79
CA LEU A 208 5.23 5.82 2.62
C LEU A 208 6.28 6.45 1.68
N ASN A 209 6.20 7.76 1.43
CA ASN A 209 7.17 8.49 0.61
C ASN A 209 8.58 8.45 1.24
N SER A 210 8.66 8.57 2.57
CA SER A 210 9.92 8.42 3.31
C SER A 210 10.50 7.01 3.16
N GLU A 211 9.68 5.97 3.28
CA GLU A 211 10.12 4.57 3.10
C GLU A 211 10.61 4.32 1.67
N VAL A 212 9.89 4.79 0.67
CA VAL A 212 10.31 4.70 -0.74
C VAL A 212 11.64 5.42 -0.97
N LYS A 213 11.83 6.62 -0.41
CA LYS A 213 13.11 7.35 -0.49
C LYS A 213 14.25 6.60 0.19
N GLN A 214 13.99 5.92 1.30
CA GLN A 214 14.99 5.08 1.97
C GLN A 214 15.39 3.88 1.10
N ILE A 215 14.44 3.24 0.42
CA ILE A 215 14.73 2.16 -0.54
C ILE A 215 15.61 2.70 -1.67
N LEU A 216 15.24 3.84 -2.29
CA LEU A 216 16.03 4.47 -3.36
C LEU A 216 17.46 4.81 -2.89
N LEU A 217 17.62 5.32 -1.68
CA LEU A 217 18.92 5.61 -1.08
C LEU A 217 19.76 4.33 -0.91
N LEU A 218 19.16 3.27 -0.36
CA LEU A 218 19.82 1.97 -0.16
C LEU A 218 20.22 1.34 -1.50
N GLN A 219 19.34 1.37 -2.50
CA GLN A 219 19.64 0.91 -3.86
C GLN A 219 20.82 1.68 -4.47
N LYS A 220 20.86 3.01 -4.31
CA LYS A 220 21.97 3.84 -4.79
C LYS A 220 23.29 3.51 -4.08
N LYS A 221 23.26 3.25 -2.76
CA LYS A 221 24.44 2.84 -2.00
C LYS A 221 24.98 1.49 -2.47
N THR A 222 24.09 0.50 -2.64
CA THR A 222 24.46 -0.83 -3.13
C THR A 222 25.04 -0.77 -4.55
N LYS A 223 24.44 0.03 -5.44
CA LYS A 223 24.94 0.22 -6.80
C LYS A 223 26.33 0.86 -6.82
N LYS A 224 26.52 1.96 -6.07
CA LYS A 224 27.81 2.65 -5.99
C LYS A 224 28.91 1.71 -5.48
N PHE A 225 28.61 0.85 -4.52
CA PHE A 225 29.57 -0.13 -4.03
C PHE A 225 29.98 -1.15 -5.11
N LEU A 226 29.03 -1.69 -5.88
CA LEU A 226 29.36 -2.61 -6.98
C LEU A 226 30.29 -1.95 -7.99
N GLU A 227 30.01 -0.70 -8.34
CA GLU A 227 30.88 0.10 -9.20
C GLU A 227 32.27 0.28 -8.56
N ASP A 228 32.35 0.70 -7.29
CA ASP A 228 33.62 0.89 -6.58
C ASP A 228 34.46 -0.41 -6.47
N VAL A 229 33.82 -1.57 -6.35
CA VAL A 229 34.50 -2.90 -6.33
C VAL A 229 34.95 -3.31 -7.74
N GLU A 230 34.14 -3.06 -8.77
CA GLU A 230 34.53 -3.32 -10.16
C GLU A 230 35.70 -2.42 -10.58
N PHE A 231 35.73 -1.15 -10.16
CA PHE A 231 36.81 -0.21 -10.49
C PHE A 231 38.06 -0.32 -9.61
N SER A 232 37.94 -0.82 -8.37
CA SER A 232 39.11 -1.11 -7.51
C SER A 232 39.82 -2.42 -7.85
N SER A 233 39.23 -3.25 -8.72
CA SER A 233 39.86 -4.45 -9.29
C SER A 233 40.84 -4.12 -10.43
N GLY A 234 41.83 -3.26 -10.14
CA GLY A 234 43.04 -3.07 -10.95
C GLY A 234 44.03 -4.23 -10.88
N PHE A 235 43.55 -5.47 -10.74
CA PHE A 235 44.37 -6.69 -10.75
C PHE A 235 44.07 -7.50 -12.01
N SER A 236 44.98 -7.37 -12.98
CA SER A 236 45.31 -8.30 -14.06
C SER A 236 44.14 -8.99 -14.78
N ARG A 237 43.72 -8.39 -15.90
CA ARG A 237 43.11 -9.10 -17.02
C ARG A 237 44.15 -10.04 -17.67
N SER A 238 44.33 -11.24 -17.11
CA SER A 238 44.90 -12.35 -17.88
C SER A 238 44.72 -13.70 -17.17
N ALA A 239 44.10 -14.63 -17.90
CA ALA A 239 44.11 -16.07 -17.70
C ALA A 239 43.39 -16.64 -16.46
N LEU A 240 42.09 -16.95 -16.64
CA LEU A 240 41.62 -18.35 -16.62
C LEU A 240 40.16 -18.40 -17.08
N ALA A 241 39.99 -18.90 -18.30
CA ALA A 241 38.71 -19.33 -18.82
C ALA A 241 38.20 -20.52 -17.98
N ILE A 242 37.36 -20.26 -16.99
CA ILE A 242 36.45 -21.28 -16.45
C ILE A 242 35.18 -21.20 -17.28
N ARG A 243 35.19 -22.03 -18.33
CA ARG A 243 34.05 -22.32 -19.19
C ARG A 243 33.07 -23.18 -18.38
N GLY A 244 31.86 -22.66 -18.18
CA GLY A 244 30.67 -23.47 -17.91
C GLY A 244 30.33 -23.75 -16.45
N GLN A 245 29.89 -22.73 -15.72
CA GLN A 245 28.69 -22.83 -14.88
C GLN A 245 28.25 -21.40 -14.52
N ASP A 246 27.38 -20.84 -15.36
CA ASP A 246 26.49 -19.74 -14.99
C ASP A 246 25.55 -20.21 -13.88
N LYS A 247 26.05 -20.33 -12.66
CA LYS A 247 25.21 -20.21 -11.48
C LYS A 247 25.17 -18.73 -11.15
N ASN A 248 24.19 -18.08 -11.79
CA ASN A 248 23.40 -16.99 -11.24
C ASN A 248 23.62 -16.87 -9.72
N THR A 249 24.61 -16.07 -9.31
CA THR A 249 24.47 -15.32 -8.08
C THR A 249 23.57 -14.16 -8.47
N GLN A 250 22.30 -14.51 -8.74
CA GLN A 250 21.21 -13.56 -8.61
C GLN A 250 21.31 -13.12 -7.16
N VAL A 251 21.97 -11.98 -6.94
CA VAL A 251 21.34 -10.97 -6.11
C VAL A 251 19.93 -10.92 -6.67
N SER A 252 18.99 -11.56 -5.97
CA SER A 252 17.56 -11.34 -6.21
C SER A 252 17.31 -9.90 -5.80
N THR A 253 17.83 -8.96 -6.58
CA THR A 253 17.16 -7.70 -6.78
C THR A 253 15.77 -8.11 -7.23
N LEU A 254 14.81 -7.96 -6.32
CA LEU A 254 13.39 -7.91 -6.64
C LEU A 254 13.09 -6.65 -7.48
N THR A 255 13.94 -6.35 -8.47
CA THR A 255 13.61 -5.58 -9.68
C THR A 255 12.58 -6.30 -10.54
N GLY A 256 12.07 -7.46 -10.09
CA GLY A 256 10.92 -8.16 -10.62
C GLY A 256 9.57 -7.71 -10.05
N GLY A 257 9.52 -6.62 -9.28
CA GLY A 257 8.26 -5.92 -9.03
C GLY A 257 7.78 -5.26 -10.31
N THR A 258 7.07 -6.01 -11.17
CA THR A 258 6.31 -5.39 -12.25
C THR A 258 5.39 -4.35 -11.62
N GLY A 259 5.25 -3.14 -12.15
CA GLY A 259 4.47 -2.07 -11.49
C GLY A 259 2.97 -2.35 -11.33
N LYS A 260 2.51 -3.56 -11.67
CA LYS A 260 1.27 -4.17 -11.14
C LYS A 260 1.28 -4.37 -9.62
N ASP A 261 2.46 -4.45 -8.98
CA ASP A 261 2.61 -4.73 -7.55
C ASP A 261 2.42 -3.47 -6.68
N PHE A 262 2.46 -2.27 -7.26
CA PHE A 262 2.04 -1.04 -6.58
C PHE A 262 0.52 -0.89 -6.70
N ILE A 263 -0.20 -1.67 -5.89
CA ILE A 263 -1.66 -1.81 -5.88
C ILE A 263 -2.43 -0.47 -5.71
N GLN A 264 -1.75 0.65 -5.42
CA GLN A 264 -2.37 1.92 -5.03
C GLN A 264 -2.26 3.07 -6.06
N VAL A 265 -1.58 2.85 -7.19
CA VAL A 265 -1.35 3.90 -8.21
C VAL A 265 -2.66 4.54 -8.67
N ASN A 266 -3.65 3.72 -9.02
CA ASN A 266 -4.97 4.21 -9.44
C ASN A 266 -5.67 5.03 -8.36
N THR A 267 -5.44 4.70 -7.08
CA THR A 267 -6.04 5.41 -5.96
C THR A 267 -5.39 6.77 -5.76
N TYR A 268 -4.06 6.86 -5.87
CA TYR A 268 -3.36 8.14 -5.85
C TYR A 268 -3.73 9.03 -7.02
N LEU A 269 -3.83 8.48 -8.23
CA LEU A 269 -4.32 9.23 -9.39
C LEU A 269 -5.76 9.72 -9.18
N TYR A 270 -6.61 8.93 -8.54
CA TYR A 270 -7.97 9.34 -8.18
C TYR A 270 -7.97 10.47 -7.14
N ILE A 271 -7.14 10.39 -6.09
CA ILE A 271 -6.97 11.48 -5.12
C ILE A 271 -6.47 12.75 -5.81
N LEU A 272 -5.47 12.64 -6.70
CA LEU A 272 -4.98 13.77 -7.47
C LEU A 272 -6.09 14.41 -8.29
N LYS A 273 -6.95 13.61 -8.94
CA LYS A 273 -8.13 14.09 -9.68
C LYS A 273 -9.16 14.76 -8.78
N GLN A 274 -9.44 14.20 -7.59
CA GLN A 274 -10.34 14.83 -6.62
C GLN A 274 -9.81 16.19 -6.14
N LEU A 275 -8.48 16.32 -6.04
CA LEU A 275 -7.79 17.55 -5.63
C LEU A 275 -7.42 18.47 -6.80
N ASP A 276 -7.68 18.06 -8.06
CA ASP A 276 -7.42 18.82 -9.28
C ASP A 276 -8.49 19.90 -9.50
N VAL A 277 -8.75 20.67 -8.45
CA VAL A 277 -9.74 21.73 -8.50
C VAL A 277 -9.02 22.97 -9.02
N ASN A 278 -9.18 23.25 -10.32
CA ASN A 278 -8.63 24.39 -11.07
C ASN A 278 -9.06 25.79 -10.54
N THR A 279 -9.54 25.88 -9.31
CA THR A 279 -10.22 27.04 -8.74
C THR A 279 -9.71 27.44 -7.35
N VAL A 280 -8.51 27.01 -6.93
CA VAL A 280 -7.83 27.56 -5.74
C VAL A 280 -6.97 28.76 -6.16
N PRO A 281 -7.46 30.02 -6.08
CA PRO A 281 -6.71 31.20 -6.53
C PRO A 281 -5.44 31.48 -5.71
N GLU A 282 -5.27 30.86 -4.54
CA GLU A 282 -4.15 31.13 -3.63
C GLU A 282 -2.95 30.19 -3.76
N VAL A 283 -3.05 29.10 -4.54
CA VAL A 283 -1.97 28.11 -4.61
C VAL A 283 -1.65 27.77 -6.06
N LYS A 284 -0.58 28.37 -6.58
CA LYS A 284 0.02 27.98 -7.86
C LYS A 284 0.60 26.58 -7.71
N SER A 285 -0.13 25.56 -8.16
CA SER A 285 0.44 24.24 -8.39
C SER A 285 1.65 24.40 -9.32
N LYS A 286 2.86 24.16 -8.79
CA LYS A 286 4.12 24.33 -9.53
C LYS A 286 4.42 23.16 -10.46
N ASN A 287 3.70 22.04 -10.34
CA ASN A 287 4.05 20.81 -11.04
C ASN A 287 2.83 20.26 -11.79
N SER A 288 2.87 20.32 -13.12
CA SER A 288 1.99 19.50 -13.95
C SER A 288 2.55 18.08 -13.97
N PHE A 289 2.20 17.27 -12.97
CA PHE A 289 2.52 15.84 -13.01
C PHE A 289 1.68 15.17 -14.12
N SER A 290 2.35 14.78 -15.21
CA SER A 290 1.73 14.05 -16.32
C SER A 290 2.09 12.57 -16.21
N PHE A 291 1.12 11.75 -15.79
CA PHE A 291 1.26 10.30 -15.80
C PHE A 291 0.53 9.68 -16.99
N ASP A 292 1.26 8.97 -17.85
CA ASP A 292 0.63 8.15 -18.89
C ASP A 292 0.12 6.84 -18.30
N ALA A 293 -1.17 6.83 -17.95
CA ALA A 293 -1.87 5.68 -17.41
C ALA A 293 -1.86 4.43 -18.32
N LYS A 294 -1.36 4.53 -19.57
CA LYS A 294 -1.20 3.38 -20.46
C LYS A 294 0.01 2.51 -20.10
N ASN A 295 1.03 3.06 -19.43
CA ASN A 295 2.18 2.29 -18.96
C ASN A 295 1.91 1.75 -17.53
N LYS A 296 1.50 0.49 -17.46
CA LYS A 296 1.15 -0.22 -16.20
C LYS A 296 2.33 -0.50 -15.26
N ASN A 297 3.54 -0.04 -15.59
CA ASN A 297 4.75 -0.32 -14.81
C ASN A 297 5.43 0.99 -14.40
N LEU A 298 5.11 1.48 -13.19
CA LEU A 298 5.86 2.56 -12.57
C LEU A 298 7.19 2.03 -12.05
N THR A 299 8.28 2.73 -12.37
CA THR A 299 9.55 2.60 -11.66
C THR A 299 9.40 3.10 -10.22
N LEU A 300 10.27 2.64 -9.31
CA LEU A 300 10.25 3.10 -7.92
C LEU A 300 10.47 4.62 -7.80
N GLN A 301 11.24 5.21 -8.72
CA GLN A 301 11.43 6.65 -8.80
C GLN A 301 10.13 7.37 -9.19
N GLU A 302 9.46 6.95 -10.26
CA GLU A 302 8.19 7.54 -10.67
C GLU A 302 7.09 7.35 -9.60
N TYR A 303 7.13 6.24 -8.86
CA TYR A 303 6.24 6.02 -7.71
C TYR A 303 6.54 7.00 -6.57
N SER A 304 7.82 7.28 -6.29
CA SER A 304 8.22 8.32 -5.32
C SER A 304 7.73 9.70 -5.75
N ASP A 305 7.84 10.01 -7.04
CA ASP A 305 7.41 11.31 -7.60
C ASP A 305 5.88 11.46 -7.53
N LEU A 306 5.14 10.39 -7.83
CA LEU A 306 3.67 10.34 -7.64
C LEU A 306 3.27 10.60 -6.19
N LEU A 307 3.92 9.94 -5.23
CA LEU A 307 3.64 10.14 -3.80
C LEU A 307 3.96 11.57 -3.36
N ALA A 308 5.06 12.15 -3.86
CA ALA A 308 5.42 13.54 -3.57
C ALA A 308 4.39 14.54 -4.12
N GLU A 309 3.85 14.29 -5.32
CA GLU A 309 2.78 15.12 -5.88
C GLU A 309 1.49 15.04 -5.05
N VAL A 310 1.08 13.83 -4.65
CA VAL A 310 -0.11 13.64 -3.81
C VAL A 310 0.08 14.30 -2.43
N GLU A 311 1.27 14.17 -1.85
CA GLU A 311 1.64 14.85 -0.61
C GLU A 311 1.49 16.37 -0.73
N ASN A 312 2.02 16.97 -1.80
CA ASN A 312 1.94 18.40 -2.04
C ASN A 312 0.49 18.87 -2.16
N ARG A 313 -0.33 18.21 -2.99
CA ARG A 313 -1.74 18.61 -3.18
C ARG A 313 -2.57 18.47 -1.90
N LEU A 314 -2.35 17.42 -1.12
CA LEU A 314 -3.01 17.29 0.19
C LEU A 314 -2.53 18.35 1.19
N ALA A 315 -1.25 18.71 1.17
CA ALA A 315 -0.70 19.77 2.03
C ALA A 315 -1.31 21.15 1.68
N ASP A 316 -1.46 21.44 0.39
CA ASP A 316 -2.11 22.65 -0.11
C ASP A 316 -3.59 22.67 0.29
N TYR A 317 -4.29 21.55 0.10
CA TYR A 317 -5.69 21.44 0.46
C TYR A 317 -5.93 21.56 1.97
N ARG A 318 -5.00 21.04 2.79
CA ARG A 318 -5.00 21.23 4.25
C ARG A 318 -4.94 22.72 4.63
N LEU A 319 -4.18 23.54 3.90
CA LEU A 319 -4.13 24.99 4.14
C LEU A 319 -5.49 25.63 3.83
N VAL A 320 -6.12 25.26 2.71
CA VAL A 320 -7.47 25.74 2.35
C VAL A 320 -8.49 25.43 3.44
N LEU A 321 -8.46 24.19 3.97
CA LEU A 321 -9.34 23.78 5.07
C LEU A 321 -9.09 24.59 6.36
N LYS A 322 -7.82 24.78 6.74
CA LYS A 322 -7.46 25.58 7.93
C LYS A 322 -7.91 27.03 7.79
N ASN A 323 -7.76 27.63 6.61
CA ASN A 323 -8.22 28.98 6.34
C ASN A 323 -9.75 29.10 6.40
N LYS A 324 -10.49 28.12 5.85
CA LYS A 324 -11.96 28.09 5.92
C LYS A 324 -12.50 27.90 7.34
N ILE A 325 -11.85 27.07 8.15
CA ILE A 325 -12.22 26.89 9.56
C ILE A 325 -11.93 28.18 10.34
N SER A 326 -10.78 28.81 10.11
CA SER A 326 -10.38 30.04 10.82
C SER A 326 -11.27 31.23 10.48
N THR A 327 -11.79 31.31 9.25
CA THR A 327 -12.72 32.36 8.80
C THR A 327 -14.17 32.09 9.19
N SER A 328 -14.48 30.90 9.70
CA SER A 328 -15.82 30.52 10.18
C SER A 328 -16.06 30.87 11.66
N ASN A 329 -14.99 30.86 12.45
CA ASN A 329 -15.01 31.22 13.87
C ASN A 329 -15.15 32.73 14.05
#